data_AF-Q4RMJ1-F1
#
_entry.id   AF-Q4RMJ1-F1
#
_cell.length_a   1.000
_cell.length_b   1.000
_cell.length_c   1.000
_cell.angle_alpha   90.00
_cell.angle_beta   90.00
_cell.angle_gamma   90.00
#
_symmetry.space_group_name_H-M   'P 1'
#
loop_
_entity.id
_entity.type
_entity.pdbx_description
1 polymer ?
#
loop_
_entity_poly.entity_id
_entity_poly.type
_entity_poly.pdbx_seq_one_letter_code
_entity_poly.pdbx_strand_id
1 'polypeptide(L)'
;AWNNKLEYILAQVGFSVGLGNVWRFPYLCQKNGGGAYLVPYFILLILIGIPLFFLELAVGQRIRRGSIGVWNYVYPQLGGIGVSSLMV
;
A
#
# COMPACT_ATOMS: atom_id res chain seq x y z
N ALA A 1 4.47 -20.77 -2.34
CA ALA A 1 3.08 -20.53 -1.91
C ALA A 1 3.08 -20.37 -0.40
N TRP A 2 2.20 -19.54 0.17
CA TRP A 2 2.11 -19.38 1.63
C TRP A 2 1.51 -20.64 2.26
N ASN A 3 2.06 -21.12 3.36
CA ASN A 3 1.57 -22.34 4.02
C ASN A 3 0.25 -22.08 4.76
N ASN A 4 0.08 -20.87 5.30
CA ASN A 4 -1.15 -20.49 5.98
C ASN A 4 -1.62 -19.08 5.56
N LYS A 5 -2.95 -18.88 5.50
CA LYS A 5 -3.54 -17.57 5.21
C LYS A 5 -3.16 -16.53 6.27
N LEU A 6 -2.97 -16.97 7.52
CA LEU A 6 -2.53 -16.11 8.61
C LEU A 6 -1.11 -15.57 8.39
N GLU A 7 -0.18 -16.40 7.91
CA GLU A 7 1.20 -15.96 7.59
C GLU A 7 1.18 -14.87 6.51
N TYR A 8 0.32 -15.03 5.50
CA TYR A 8 0.16 -14.02 4.45
C TYR A 8 -0.37 -12.69 4.99
N ILE A 9 -1.39 -12.72 5.86
CA ILE A 9 -1.96 -11.51 6.47
C ILE A 9 -0.93 -10.86 7.41
N LEU A 10 -0.24 -11.64 8.23
CA LEU A 10 0.80 -11.15 9.13
C LEU A 10 1.95 -10.49 8.37
N ALA A 11 2.39 -11.08 7.24
CA ALA A 11 3.41 -10.48 6.39
C ALA A 11 2.95 -9.13 5.79
N GLN A 12 1.70 -9.04 5.33
CA GLN A 12 1.13 -7.79 4.83
C GLN A 12 1.00 -6.71 5.91
N VAL A 13 0.54 -7.07 7.11
CA VAL A 13 0.45 -6.14 8.24
C VAL A 13 1.84 -5.68 8.68
N GLY A 14 2.81 -6.59 8.76
CA GLY A 14 4.20 -6.27 9.10
C GLY A 14 4.86 -5.33 8.09
N PHE A 15 4.55 -5.48 6.81
CA PHE A 15 5.00 -4.54 5.77
C PHE A 15 4.31 -3.17 5.88
N SER A 16 3.02 -3.15 6.23
CA SER A 16 2.22 -1.91 6.29
C SER A 16 2.53 -1.06 7.53
N VAL A 17 2.92 -1.68 8.65
CA VAL A 17 3.24 -0.98 9.90
C VAL A 17 4.75 -0.73 9.98
N GLY A 18 5.19 0.43 9.51
CA GLY A 18 6.60 0.86 9.56
C GLY A 18 6.90 1.95 10.60
N LEU A 19 8.19 2.26 10.75
CA LEU A 19 8.70 3.38 11.58
C LEU A 19 8.03 4.73 11.25
N GLY A 20 7.61 4.91 9.99
CA GLY A 20 6.88 6.10 9.54
C GLY A 20 5.57 6.33 10.30
N ASN A 21 4.84 5.27 10.67
CA ASN A 21 3.60 5.39 11.44
C ASN A 21 3.87 5.79 12.90
N VAL A 22 5.05 5.49 13.44
CA VAL A 22 5.39 5.80 14.83
C VAL A 22 5.88 7.24 14.99
N TRP A 23 6.65 7.76 14.04
CA TRP A 23 7.21 9.12 14.15
C TRP A 23 6.47 10.18 13.33
N ARG A 24 6.05 9.86 12.10
CA ARG A 24 5.45 10.87 11.20
C ARG A 24 3.99 11.15 11.53
N PHE A 25 3.25 10.12 11.94
CA PHE A 25 1.84 10.26 12.33
C PHE A 25 1.64 11.22 13.52
N PRO A 26 2.31 11.05 14.69
CA PRO A 26 2.12 11.99 15.80
C PRO A 26 2.61 13.40 15.47
N TYR A 27 3.69 13.52 14.69
CA TYR A 27 4.20 14.83 14.26
C TYR A 27 3.18 15.58 13.37
N LEU A 28 2.57 14.90 12.40
CA LEU A 28 1.54 15.49 11.53
C LEU A 28 0.26 15.83 12.30
N CYS A 29 -0.17 14.94 13.21
CA CYS A 29 -1.31 15.22 14.09
C CYS A 29 -1.06 16.49 14.89
N GLN A 30 0.08 16.63 15.57
CA GLN A 30 0.37 17.82 16.38
C GLN A 30 0.43 19.10 15.55
N LYS A 31 1.00 19.06 14.33
CA LYS A 31 1.09 20.23 13.45
C LYS A 31 -0.26 20.65 12.87
N ASN A 32 -1.15 19.71 12.58
CA ASN A 32 -2.39 19.94 11.83
C ASN A 32 -3.63 20.01 12.74
N GLY A 33 -3.49 20.48 13.99
CA GLY A 33 -4.62 20.67 14.90
C GLY A 33 -4.98 19.44 15.75
N GLY A 34 -4.02 18.57 16.02
CA GLY A 34 -4.16 17.41 16.90
C GLY A 34 -5.19 16.41 16.37
N GLY A 35 -6.27 16.23 17.15
CA GLY A 35 -7.36 15.31 16.81
C GLY A 35 -8.15 15.70 15.56
N ALA A 36 -8.14 16.99 15.16
CA ALA A 36 -8.84 17.43 13.95
C ALA A 36 -8.25 16.81 12.67
N TYR A 37 -6.96 16.46 12.67
CA TYR A 37 -6.29 15.78 11.55
C TYR A 37 -6.81 14.35 11.32
N LEU A 38 -7.40 13.72 12.35
CA LEU A 38 -7.93 12.36 12.21
C LEU A 38 -9.12 12.30 11.24
N VAL A 39 -9.93 13.36 11.18
CA VAL A 39 -11.12 13.41 10.31
C VAL A 39 -10.73 13.32 8.82
N PRO A 40 -9.89 14.21 8.25
CA PRO A 40 -9.44 14.07 6.87
C PRO A 40 -8.59 12.81 6.66
N TYR A 41 -7.83 12.36 7.67
CA TYR A 41 -7.06 11.11 7.60
C TYR A 41 -7.97 9.91 7.35
N PHE A 42 -9.04 9.73 8.12
CA PHE A 42 -9.98 8.61 7.93
C PHE A 42 -10.74 8.71 6.60
N ILE A 43 -11.13 9.92 6.19
CA ILE A 43 -11.81 10.13 4.90
C ILE A 43 -10.90 9.69 3.74
N LEU A 44 -9.66 10.15 3.71
CA LEU A 44 -8.70 9.79 2.66
C LEU A 44 -8.31 8.30 2.74
N LEU A 45 -8.22 7.74 3.94
CA LEU A 45 -7.93 6.32 4.15
C LEU A 45 -9.05 5.45 3.56
N ILE A 46 -10.32 5.80 3.78
CA ILE A 46 -11.45 5.02 3.25
C ILE A 46 -11.61 5.23 1.74
N LEU A 47 -11.46 6.46 1.24
CA LEU A 47 -11.69 6.77 -0.18
C LEU A 47 -10.55 6.38 -1.10
N ILE A 48 -9.30 6.43 -0.62
CA ILE A 48 -8.11 6.20 -1.45
C ILE A 48 -7.30 5.04 -0.90
N GLY A 49 -6.98 5.02 0.39
CA GLY A 49 -6.11 4.02 1.00
C GLY A 49 -6.62 2.59 0.83
N ILE A 50 -7.82 2.30 1.34
CA ILE A 50 -8.46 0.97 1.28
C ILE A 50 -8.65 0.48 -0.16
N PRO A 51 -9.27 1.25 -1.09
CA PRO A 51 -9.50 0.75 -2.45
C PRO A 51 -8.20 0.53 -3.22
N LEU A 52 -7.19 1.37 -3.03
CA LEU A 52 -5.91 1.23 -3.72
C LEU A 52 -5.12 0.02 -3.20
N PHE A 53 -5.10 -0.19 -1.88
CA PHE A 53 -4.52 -1.40 -1.28
C PHE A 53 -5.25 -2.67 -1.75
N PHE A 54 -6.58 -2.66 -1.78
CA PHE A 54 -7.35 -3.80 -2.27
C PHE A 54 -7.09 -4.10 -3.75
N LEU A 55 -6.98 -3.06 -4.58
CA LEU A 55 -6.68 -3.20 -6.00
C LEU A 55 -5.31 -3.85 -6.22
N GLU A 56 -4.28 -3.38 -5.51
CA GLU A 56 -2.93 -3.92 -5.64
C GLU A 56 -2.85 -5.40 -5.25
N LEU A 57 -3.50 -5.78 -4.15
CA LEU A 57 -3.61 -7.18 -3.74
C LEU A 57 -4.39 -8.01 -4.77
N ALA A 58 -5.54 -7.52 -5.25
CA ALA A 58 -6.36 -8.24 -6.21
C ALA A 58 -5.61 -8.47 -7.54
N VAL A 59 -4.95 -7.44 -8.07
CA VAL A 59 -4.17 -7.51 -9.31
C VAL A 59 -2.97 -8.45 -9.14
N GLY A 60 -2.23 -8.34 -8.02
CA GLY A 60 -1.11 -9.23 -7.71
C GLY A 60 -1.53 -10.70 -7.60
N GLN A 61 -2.68 -10.99 -6.98
CA GLN A 61 -3.22 -12.35 -6.86
C GLN A 61 -3.73 -12.91 -8.19
N ARG A 62 -4.28 -12.07 -9.09
CA ARG A 62 -4.81 -12.49 -10.39
C ARG A 62 -3.70 -12.77 -11.41
N ILE A 63 -2.72 -11.88 -11.52
CA ILE A 63 -1.67 -11.98 -12.55
C ILE A 63 -0.51 -12.87 -12.08
N ARG A 64 -0.30 -13.01 -10.76
CA ARG A 64 0.73 -13.88 -10.14
C ARG A 64 2.14 -13.63 -10.69
N ARG A 65 2.44 -12.39 -11.04
CA ARG A 65 3.77 -11.92 -11.49
C ARG A 65 4.26 -10.82 -10.55
N GLY A 66 5.57 -10.57 -10.56
CA GLY A 66 6.15 -9.42 -9.84
C GLY A 66 5.72 -8.09 -10.45
N SER A 67 5.99 -6.97 -9.76
CA SER A 67 5.48 -5.63 -10.12
C SER A 67 5.78 -5.22 -11.58
N ILE A 68 6.99 -5.46 -12.10
CA ILE A 68 7.31 -5.21 -13.52
C ILE A 68 6.43 -6.07 -14.45
N GLY A 69 6.27 -7.35 -14.12
CA GLY A 69 5.49 -8.29 -14.93
C GLY A 69 3.99 -8.00 -14.91
N VAL A 70 3.47 -7.45 -13.82
CA VAL A 70 2.07 -7.00 -13.71
C VAL A 70 1.81 -5.82 -14.64
N TRP A 71 2.64 -4.78 -14.58
CA TRP A 71 2.44 -3.59 -15.40
C TRP A 71 2.67 -3.85 -16.89
N ASN A 72 3.65 -4.70 -17.23
CA ASN A 72 3.89 -5.13 -18.61
C ASN A 72 2.75 -6.02 -19.16
N TYR A 73 2.04 -6.76 -18.30
CA TYR A 73 0.86 -7.55 -18.68
C TYR A 73 -0.38 -6.69 -18.93
N VAL A 74 -0.58 -5.61 -18.16
CA VAL A 74 -1.69 -4.67 -18.36
C VAL A 74 -1.48 -3.85 -19.63
N TYR A 75 -0.29 -3.26 -19.81
CA TYR A 75 0.07 -2.58 -21.05
C TYR A 75 1.60 -2.45 -21.18
N PRO A 76 2.20 -2.82 -22.32
CA PRO A 76 3.65 -2.89 -22.44
C PRO A 76 4.38 -1.55 -22.25
N GLN A 77 3.73 -0.40 -22.50
CA GLN A 77 4.33 0.91 -22.23
C GLN A 77 4.24 1.33 -20.74
N LEU A 78 3.39 0.68 -19.93
CA LEU A 78 3.29 0.93 -18.49
C LEU A 78 4.36 0.17 -17.68
N GLY A 79 5.22 -0.63 -18.34
CA GLY A 79 6.33 -1.33 -17.69
C GLY A 79 7.27 -0.42 -16.89
N GLY A 80 7.35 0.87 -17.25
CA GLY A 80 8.11 1.88 -16.50
C GLY A 80 7.63 2.07 -15.05
N ILE A 81 6.33 1.87 -14.77
CA ILE A 81 5.77 1.98 -13.40
C ILE A 81 6.32 0.86 -12.50
N GLY A 82 6.52 -0.33 -13.06
CA GLY A 82 7.12 -1.44 -12.34
C GLY A 82 8.60 -1.20 -12.01
N VAL A 83 9.34 -0.55 -12.93
CA VAL A 83 10.74 -0.18 -12.70
C VAL A 83 10.85 0.93 -11.65
N SER A 84 10.02 1.97 -11.74
CA SER A 84 10.04 3.05 -10.74
C SER A 84 9.72 2.55 -9.33
N SER A 85 8.83 1.56 -9.21
CA SER A 85 8.47 0.95 -7.92
C SER A 85 9.61 0.12 -7.31
N LEU A 86 10.59 -0.31 -8.10
CA LEU A 86 11.78 -1.02 -7.60
C LEU A 86 12.93 -0.08 -7.23
N MET A 87 12.95 1.12 -7.81
CA MET A 87 14.02 2.10 -7.59
C MET A 87 13.76 2.97 -6.35
N VAL A 88 12.49 3.13 -5.96
CA VAL A 88 12.06 3.80 -4.72
C VAL A 88 12.22 2.88 -3.52
#